data_AF-A0A2R5LEN6-F1
#
_entry.id   AF-A0A2R5LEN6-F1
#
_cell.length_a   1.000
_cell.length_b   1.000
_cell.length_c   1.000
_cell.angle_alpha   90.00
_cell.angle_beta   90.00
_cell.angle_gamma   90.00
#
_symmetry.space_group_name_H-M   'P 1'
#
loop_
_entity.id
_entity.type
_entity.pdbx_description
1 polymer ?
#
loop_
_entity_poly.entity_id
_entity_poly.type
_entity_poly.pdbx_seq_one_letter_code
_entity_poly.pdbx_strand_id
1 'polypeptide(L)'
;ITEESSGRCFNELTPGCLNMTRHCWDLMTTSGGHGYEVTHQVLYLTAGQGLGCTSRMESMDGGNSGSTVDALLKQFCSVVADDALQSAWQGFQPSEKMDLFLEQVAVCGARGVGQLLWPPWVNMALSWQKPNGCFHRPHDPANKVLRTRRSERVTADGCLLHMTSVATGALAV
;
A
#
# COMPACT_ATOMS: atom_id res chain seq x y z
N ILE A 1 -3.81 -2.97 11.09
CA ILE A 1 -3.69 -1.49 11.00
C ILE A 1 -4.89 -0.94 10.22
N THR A 2 -5.58 0.08 10.75
CA THR A 2 -6.64 0.77 9.99
C THR A 2 -6.08 1.95 9.21
N GLU A 3 -6.77 2.37 8.15
CA GLU A 3 -6.39 3.56 7.38
C GLU A 3 -6.37 4.84 8.24
N GLU A 4 -7.27 4.96 9.21
CA GLU A 4 -7.28 6.08 10.14
C GLU A 4 -6.03 6.09 11.02
N SER A 5 -5.63 4.91 11.54
CA SER A 5 -4.43 4.77 12.34
C SER A 5 -3.15 5.01 11.53
N SER A 6 -3.07 4.50 10.29
CA SER A 6 -1.92 4.78 9.43
C SER A 6 -1.85 6.26 9.08
N GLY A 7 -2.98 6.88 8.71
CA GLY A 7 -3.08 8.29 8.38
C GLY A 7 -2.62 9.21 9.52
N ARG A 8 -2.92 8.86 10.78
CA ARG A 8 -2.36 9.57 11.94
C ARG A 8 -0.83 9.46 11.97
N CYS A 9 -0.27 8.28 11.75
CA CYS A 9 1.17 8.09 11.73
C CYS A 9 1.86 8.80 10.57
N PHE A 10 1.25 8.85 9.38
CA PHE A 10 1.78 9.66 8.27
C PHE A 10 1.93 11.13 8.63
N ASN A 11 0.97 11.69 9.37
CA ASN A 11 1.04 13.09 9.78
C ASN A 11 2.23 13.36 10.71
N GLU A 12 2.71 12.38 11.48
CA GLU A 12 3.87 12.54 12.37
C GLU A 12 5.21 12.67 11.61
N LEU A 13 5.26 12.25 10.33
CA LEU A 13 6.43 12.47 9.48
C LEU A 13 6.63 13.97 9.15
N THR A 14 5.59 14.78 9.32
CA THR A 14 5.61 16.22 9.00
C THR A 14 5.29 17.12 10.20
N PRO A 15 5.91 18.29 10.34
CA PRO A 15 7.07 18.78 9.58
C PRO A 15 8.38 18.18 10.11
N GLY A 16 9.23 17.69 9.19
CA GLY A 16 10.63 17.35 9.50
C GLY A 16 10.82 16.21 10.50
N CYS A 17 9.91 15.25 10.58
CA CYS A 17 10.06 14.01 11.36
C CYS A 17 10.19 14.19 12.89
N LEU A 18 10.00 15.41 13.42
CA LEU A 18 10.26 15.73 14.83
C LEU A 18 9.24 15.11 15.79
N ASN A 19 8.02 14.92 15.31
CA ASN A 19 6.87 14.49 16.13
C ASN A 19 6.63 12.98 16.07
N MET A 20 7.56 12.21 15.50
CA MET A 20 7.46 10.75 15.45
C MET A 20 7.40 10.16 16.86
N THR A 21 6.28 9.49 17.17
CA THR A 21 6.01 8.86 18.45
C THR A 21 6.44 7.40 18.45
N ARG A 22 6.74 6.86 19.64
CA ARG A 22 7.02 5.43 19.79
C ARG A 22 5.82 4.57 19.40
N HIS A 23 4.60 5.05 19.67
CA HIS A 23 3.37 4.38 19.29
C HIS A 23 3.27 4.15 17.77
N CYS A 24 3.48 5.20 16.96
CA CYS A 24 3.44 5.06 15.51
C CYS A 24 4.63 4.28 14.94
N TRP A 25 5.81 4.39 15.56
CA TRP A 25 6.92 3.50 15.21
C TRP A 25 6.52 2.04 15.39
N ASP A 26 6.09 1.64 16.59
CA ASP A 26 5.74 0.25 16.91
C ASP A 26 4.58 -0.25 16.04
N LEU A 27 3.54 0.57 15.84
CA LEU A 27 2.41 0.21 14.98
C LEU A 27 2.86 -0.08 13.54
N MET A 28 3.76 0.74 13.00
CA MET A 28 4.17 0.65 11.59
C MET A 28 5.38 -0.27 11.35
N THR A 29 6.00 -0.82 12.40
CA THR A 29 7.14 -1.75 12.31
C THR A 29 6.94 -3.09 12.99
N THR A 30 5.80 -3.31 13.66
CA THR A 30 5.45 -4.64 14.20
C THR A 30 5.30 -5.65 13.07
N SER A 31 6.01 -6.78 13.17
CA SER A 31 5.96 -7.85 12.18
C SER A 31 4.69 -8.70 12.29
N GLY A 32 4.39 -9.50 11.25
CA GLY A 32 3.25 -10.41 11.20
C GLY A 32 1.98 -9.83 10.56
N GLY A 33 2.05 -8.60 10.04
CA GLY A 33 0.98 -8.02 9.23
C GLY A 33 0.85 -8.70 7.86
N HIS A 34 -0.35 -8.67 7.29
CA HIS A 34 -0.69 -9.16 5.95
C HIS A 34 -1.66 -8.20 5.24
N GLY A 35 -1.77 -8.30 3.92
CA GLY A 35 -2.66 -7.51 3.08
C GLY A 35 -2.48 -6.01 3.30
N TYR A 36 -3.57 -5.30 3.59
CA TYR A 36 -3.55 -3.85 3.81
C TYR A 36 -2.62 -3.43 4.96
N GLU A 37 -2.46 -4.28 5.98
CA GLU A 37 -1.61 -3.94 7.12
C GLU A 37 -0.15 -3.76 6.72
N VAL A 38 0.44 -4.80 6.13
CA VAL A 38 1.84 -4.76 5.69
C VAL A 38 2.04 -3.78 4.54
N THR A 39 1.04 -3.60 3.69
CA THR A 39 1.05 -2.59 2.60
C THR A 39 1.15 -1.17 3.18
N HIS A 40 0.41 -0.86 4.25
CA HIS A 40 0.51 0.44 4.93
C HIS A 40 1.84 0.62 5.66
N GLN A 41 2.42 -0.45 6.23
CA GLN A 41 3.75 -0.41 6.86
C GLN A 41 4.83 -0.06 5.83
N VAL A 42 4.82 -0.71 4.66
CA VAL A 42 5.72 -0.39 3.54
C VAL A 42 5.53 1.05 3.07
N LEU A 43 4.28 1.51 2.92
CA LEU A 43 3.99 2.88 2.48
C LEU A 43 4.54 3.92 3.47
N TYR A 44 4.41 3.69 4.78
CA TYR A 44 4.92 4.60 5.81
C TYR A 44 6.44 4.67 5.83
N LEU A 45 7.12 3.53 5.77
CA LEU A 45 8.57 3.47 5.70
C LEU A 45 9.08 4.14 4.42
N THR A 46 8.44 3.88 3.28
CA THR A 46 8.76 4.53 1.99
C THR A 46 8.58 6.04 2.05
N ALA A 47 7.46 6.52 2.61
CA ALA A 47 7.23 7.96 2.78
C ALA A 47 8.26 8.60 3.71
N GLY A 48 8.61 7.92 4.81
CA GLY A 48 9.67 8.36 5.70
C GLY A 48 11.02 8.50 4.99
N GLN A 49 11.42 7.51 4.19
CA GLN A 49 12.64 7.60 3.37
C GLN A 49 12.57 8.78 2.41
N GLY A 50 11.46 8.95 1.68
CA GLY A 50 11.28 10.05 0.73
C GLY A 50 11.27 11.44 1.37
N LEU A 51 10.86 11.55 2.64
CA LEU A 51 10.87 12.79 3.42
C LEU A 51 12.20 13.01 4.19
N GLY A 52 13.18 12.11 4.06
CA GLY A 52 14.46 12.21 4.76
C GLY A 52 14.41 11.85 6.25
N CYS A 53 13.39 11.09 6.69
CA CYS A 53 13.19 10.68 8.08
C CYS A 53 14.01 9.45 8.51
N THR A 54 14.82 8.86 7.63
CA THR A 54 15.52 7.57 7.87
C THR A 54 16.32 7.56 9.18
N SER A 55 17.17 8.57 9.43
CA SER A 55 17.98 8.62 10.65
C SER A 55 17.13 8.70 11.92
N ARG A 56 16.00 9.40 11.86
CA ARG A 56 15.05 9.46 12.98
C ARG A 56 14.36 8.12 13.17
N MET A 57 13.86 7.50 12.10
CA MET A 57 13.27 6.16 12.12
C MET A 57 14.20 5.12 12.74
N GLU A 58 15.46 5.07 12.30
CA GLU A 58 16.45 4.12 12.82
C GLU A 58 16.80 4.40 14.29
N SER A 59 16.79 5.66 14.73
CA SER A 59 16.95 5.99 16.15
C SER A 59 15.78 5.50 17.02
N MET A 60 14.58 5.36 16.45
CA MET A 60 13.40 4.86 17.18
C MET A 60 13.52 3.37 17.48
N ASP A 61 14.34 2.62 16.74
CA ASP A 61 14.56 1.19 16.96
C ASP A 61 15.42 0.89 18.20
N GLY A 62 15.80 1.92 18.97
CA GLY A 62 16.56 1.77 20.21
C GLY A 62 18.02 1.39 19.99
N GLY A 63 18.52 1.48 18.75
CA GLY A 63 19.93 1.29 18.39
C GLY A 63 20.49 -0.13 18.54
N ASN A 64 19.69 -1.11 19.00
CA ASN A 64 20.16 -2.44 19.39
C ASN A 64 19.71 -3.59 18.49
N SER A 65 18.72 -3.40 17.62
CA SER A 65 18.21 -4.47 16.74
C SER A 65 19.01 -4.61 15.45
N GLY A 66 19.78 -3.60 15.05
CA GLY A 66 20.51 -3.58 13.77
C GLY A 66 19.61 -3.52 12.53
N SER A 67 18.30 -3.36 12.70
CA SER A 67 17.33 -3.30 11.61
C SER A 67 17.29 -1.90 11.00
N THR A 68 17.76 -1.77 9.77
CA THR A 68 17.62 -0.52 9.01
C THR A 68 16.22 -0.40 8.43
N VAL A 69 15.82 0.81 8.03
CA VAL A 69 14.55 1.01 7.31
C VAL A 69 14.51 0.15 6.03
N ASP A 70 15.65 -0.02 5.35
CA ASP A 70 15.77 -0.89 4.17
C ASP A 70 15.59 -2.37 4.50
N ALA A 71 16.08 -2.83 5.65
CA ALA A 71 15.89 -4.21 6.10
C ALA A 71 14.40 -4.49 6.36
N LEU A 72 13.70 -3.57 7.04
CA LEU A 72 12.26 -3.66 7.27
C LEU A 72 11.48 -3.66 5.96
N LEU A 73 11.80 -2.74 5.04
CA LEU A 73 11.15 -2.67 3.73
C LEU A 73 11.35 -3.96 2.93
N LYS A 74 12.56 -4.52 2.93
CA LYS A 74 12.83 -5.81 2.26
C LYS A 74 12.02 -6.95 2.88
N GLN A 75 11.97 -7.01 4.21
CA GLN A 75 11.19 -8.02 4.94
C GLN A 75 9.70 -7.90 4.63
N PHE A 76 9.12 -6.71 4.76
CA PHE A 76 7.70 -6.49 4.53
C PHE A 76 7.31 -6.67 3.07
N CYS A 77 8.16 -6.25 2.13
CA CYS A 77 7.90 -6.50 0.71
C CYS A 77 7.97 -7.98 0.33
N SER A 78 8.73 -8.81 1.06
CA SER A 78 8.66 -10.27 0.89
C SER A 78 7.26 -10.79 1.24
N VAL A 79 6.69 -10.32 2.36
CA VAL A 79 5.33 -10.70 2.78
C VAL A 79 4.29 -10.20 1.78
N VAL A 80 4.44 -8.98 1.28
CA VAL A 80 3.57 -8.43 0.21
C VAL A 80 3.60 -9.29 -1.05
N ALA A 81 4.78 -9.75 -1.48
CA ALA A 81 4.91 -10.63 -2.65
C ALA A 81 4.18 -11.97 -2.44
N ASP A 82 4.29 -12.55 -1.24
CA ASP A 82 3.61 -13.80 -0.88
C ASP A 82 2.09 -13.62 -0.84
N ASP A 83 1.59 -12.50 -0.29
CA ASP A 83 0.16 -12.17 -0.25
C ASP A 83 -0.42 -11.92 -1.66
N ALA A 84 0.33 -11.24 -2.52
CA ALA A 84 -0.04 -10.98 -3.91
C ALA A 84 -0.11 -12.29 -4.70
N LEU A 85 0.88 -13.18 -4.52
CA LEU A 85 0.88 -14.52 -5.11
C LEU A 85 -0.37 -15.28 -4.68
N GLN A 86 -0.66 -15.35 -3.38
CA GLN A 86 -1.86 -16.02 -2.86
C GLN A 86 -3.17 -15.45 -3.45
N SER A 87 -3.24 -14.13 -3.62
CA SER A 87 -4.38 -13.48 -4.26
C SER A 87 -4.51 -13.87 -5.73
N ALA A 88 -3.39 -14.01 -6.44
CA ALA A 88 -3.36 -14.51 -7.81
C ALA A 88 -3.86 -15.95 -7.94
N TRP A 89 -3.46 -16.84 -7.03
CA TRP A 89 -3.98 -18.22 -6.98
C TRP A 89 -5.49 -18.29 -6.78
N GLN A 90 -6.07 -17.28 -6.13
CA GLN A 90 -7.52 -17.18 -5.88
C GLN A 90 -8.26 -16.37 -6.95
N GLY A 91 -7.60 -16.00 -8.05
CA GLY A 91 -8.20 -15.21 -9.13
C GLY A 91 -8.66 -13.82 -8.68
N PHE A 92 -8.01 -13.24 -7.66
CA PHE A 92 -8.31 -11.92 -7.09
C PHE A 92 -9.77 -11.78 -6.65
N GLN A 93 -10.33 -12.84 -6.08
CA GLN A 93 -11.66 -12.85 -5.46
C GLN A 93 -11.56 -12.68 -3.94
N PRO A 94 -12.42 -11.84 -3.32
CA PRO A 94 -13.42 -10.97 -3.94
C PRO A 94 -12.77 -9.69 -4.54
N SER A 95 -13.55 -8.87 -5.28
CA SER A 95 -13.06 -7.70 -6.04
C SER A 95 -12.19 -6.70 -5.25
N GLU A 96 -12.32 -6.68 -3.93
CA GLU A 96 -11.50 -5.91 -2.99
C GLU A 96 -10.02 -6.30 -3.04
N LYS A 97 -9.68 -7.49 -3.54
CA LYS A 97 -8.31 -7.93 -3.79
C LYS A 97 -7.66 -7.24 -4.99
N MET A 98 -8.45 -6.66 -5.90
CA MET A 98 -7.91 -5.87 -7.01
C MET A 98 -7.26 -4.59 -6.50
N ASP A 99 -7.96 -3.88 -5.62
CA ASP A 99 -7.47 -2.67 -4.94
C ASP A 99 -6.17 -2.95 -4.17
N LEU A 100 -6.20 -3.98 -3.33
CA LEU A 100 -5.04 -4.41 -2.56
C LEU A 100 -3.86 -4.80 -3.47
N PHE A 101 -4.09 -5.55 -4.54
CA PHE A 101 -3.02 -5.94 -5.46
C PHE A 101 -2.37 -4.71 -6.12
N LEU A 102 -3.17 -3.74 -6.57
CA LEU A 102 -2.64 -2.50 -7.15
C LEU A 102 -1.81 -1.71 -6.12
N GLU A 103 -2.28 -1.59 -4.88
CA GLU A 103 -1.51 -0.95 -3.81
C GLU A 103 -0.18 -1.67 -3.56
N GLN A 104 -0.21 -3.01 -3.50
CA GLN A 104 0.97 -3.84 -3.29
C GLN A 104 2.02 -3.69 -4.41
N VAL A 105 1.58 -3.69 -5.68
CA VAL A 105 2.45 -3.42 -6.83
C VAL A 105 3.01 -1.99 -6.76
N ALA A 106 2.18 -0.99 -6.45
CA ALA A 106 2.63 0.39 -6.36
C ALA A 106 3.71 0.59 -5.28
N VAL A 107 3.58 -0.03 -4.10
CA VAL A 107 4.54 0.18 -3.00
C VAL A 107 5.77 -0.71 -3.10
N CYS A 108 5.63 -1.99 -3.46
CA CYS A 108 6.74 -2.95 -3.48
C CYS A 108 7.31 -3.21 -4.87
N GLY A 109 6.51 -3.05 -5.93
CA GLY A 109 7.01 -3.06 -7.30
C GLY A 109 8.02 -1.93 -7.51
N ALA A 110 7.70 -0.70 -7.08
CA ALA A 110 8.59 0.46 -7.14
C ALA A 110 9.91 0.27 -6.38
N ARG A 111 9.96 -0.73 -5.50
CA ARG A 111 11.09 -1.13 -4.68
C ARG A 111 11.90 -2.29 -5.27
N GLY A 112 11.58 -2.73 -6.49
CA GLY A 112 12.31 -3.74 -7.24
C GLY A 112 11.84 -5.18 -7.02
N VAL A 113 10.67 -5.40 -6.44
CA VAL A 113 10.10 -6.75 -6.27
C VAL A 113 9.52 -7.22 -7.62
N GLY A 114 10.38 -7.82 -8.44
CA GLY A 114 10.03 -8.22 -9.81
C GLY A 114 8.90 -9.24 -9.93
N GLN A 115 8.63 -10.03 -8.89
CA GLN A 115 7.51 -10.98 -8.87
C GLN A 115 6.17 -10.28 -9.09
N LEU A 116 6.01 -9.06 -8.54
CA LEU A 116 4.79 -8.26 -8.67
C LEU A 116 4.58 -7.70 -10.09
N LEU A 117 5.65 -7.67 -10.89
CA LEU A 117 5.67 -7.14 -12.26
C LEU A 117 5.59 -8.25 -13.32
N TRP A 118 5.19 -9.46 -12.93
CA TRP A 118 5.07 -10.57 -13.87
C TRP A 118 4.02 -10.24 -14.95
N PRO A 119 4.33 -10.37 -16.26
CA PRO A 119 3.46 -9.86 -17.33
C PRO A 119 1.99 -10.32 -17.28
N PRO A 120 1.67 -11.59 -16.93
CA PRO A 120 0.27 -12.01 -16.76
C PRO A 120 -0.48 -11.21 -15.69
N TRP A 121 0.16 -10.83 -14.59
CA TRP A 121 -0.48 -10.05 -13.53
C TRP A 121 -0.66 -8.59 -13.93
N VAL A 122 0.33 -8.01 -14.62
CA VAL A 122 0.23 -6.66 -15.20
C VAL A 122 -0.88 -6.59 -16.24
N ASN A 123 -0.94 -7.56 -17.17
CA ASN A 123 -2.00 -7.63 -18.18
C ASN A 123 -3.39 -7.78 -17.56
N MET A 124 -3.48 -8.54 -16.48
CA MET A 124 -4.72 -8.67 -15.73
C MET A 124 -5.07 -7.38 -14.98
N ALA A 125 -4.12 -6.67 -14.37
CA ALA A 125 -4.38 -5.35 -13.80
C ALA A 125 -4.91 -4.38 -14.87
N LEU A 126 -4.29 -4.36 -16.05
CA LEU A 126 -4.76 -3.57 -17.19
C LEU A 126 -6.17 -3.95 -17.65
N SER A 127 -6.60 -5.21 -17.48
CA SER A 127 -7.95 -5.65 -17.81
C SER A 127 -9.04 -5.03 -16.90
N TRP A 128 -8.66 -4.46 -15.76
CA TRP A 128 -9.56 -3.74 -14.86
C TRP A 128 -9.75 -2.26 -15.24
N GLN A 129 -9.00 -1.79 -16.25
CA GLN A 129 -9.09 -0.44 -16.77
C GLN A 129 -10.34 -0.29 -17.66
N LYS A 130 -11.08 0.80 -17.45
CA LYS A 130 -12.18 1.22 -18.33
C LYS A 130 -11.64 1.77 -19.66
N PRO A 131 -12.46 1.84 -20.73
CA PRO A 131 -12.04 2.42 -22.01
C PRO A 131 -11.54 3.87 -21.93
N ASN A 132 -11.99 4.66 -20.94
CA ASN A 132 -11.51 6.03 -20.68
C ASN A 132 -10.20 6.08 -19.86
N GLY A 133 -9.59 4.93 -19.54
CA GLY A 133 -8.30 4.83 -18.89
C GLY A 133 -8.32 4.79 -17.35
N CYS A 134 -9.47 5.03 -16.71
CA CYS A 134 -9.60 4.97 -15.26
C CYS A 134 -9.94 3.56 -14.76
N PHE A 135 -9.94 3.34 -13.45
CA PHE A 135 -10.16 2.03 -12.84
C PHE A 135 -11.48 1.96 -12.08
N HIS A 136 -12.02 0.75 -11.97
CA HIS A 136 -13.24 0.46 -11.21
C HIS A 136 -13.20 -0.96 -10.62
N ARG A 137 -14.11 -1.25 -9.69
CA ARG A 137 -14.35 -2.62 -9.19
C ARG A 137 -15.48 -3.28 -10.00
N PRO A 138 -15.24 -4.42 -10.66
CA PRO A 138 -16.31 -5.22 -11.25
C PRO A 138 -17.23 -5.74 -10.14
N HIS A 139 -18.55 -5.65 -10.34
CA HIS A 139 -19.59 -6.16 -9.44
C HIS A 139 -19.83 -5.42 -8.10
N ASP A 140 -19.23 -4.24 -7.88
CA ASP A 140 -19.65 -3.41 -6.75
C ASP A 140 -20.95 -2.68 -7.12
N PRO A 141 -22.11 -3.01 -6.53
CA PRO A 141 -23.31 -2.22 -6.76
C PRO A 141 -23.00 -0.80 -6.30
N ALA A 142 -23.19 0.17 -7.19
CA ALA A 142 -22.90 1.61 -7.00
C ALA A 142 -23.53 2.27 -5.75
N ASN A 143 -24.21 1.49 -4.89
CA ASN A 143 -25.05 1.92 -3.78
C ASN A 143 -24.66 1.35 -2.41
N LYS A 144 -23.56 0.61 -2.22
CA LYS A 144 -23.07 0.36 -0.85
C LYS A 144 -22.19 1.51 -0.37
N VAL A 145 -22.85 2.63 -0.06
CA VAL A 145 -22.30 3.69 0.79
C VAL A 145 -22.18 3.14 2.22
N LEU A 146 -21.24 2.23 2.44
CA LEU A 146 -20.82 1.88 3.80
C LEU A 146 -19.99 3.08 4.30
N ARG A 147 -20.63 3.87 5.16
CA ARG A 147 -20.02 5.01 5.86
C ARG A 147 -18.70 4.59 6.49
N THR A 148 -17.73 5.52 6.42
CA THR A 148 -16.40 5.57 7.08
C THR A 148 -15.29 4.64 6.56
N ARG A 149 -14.85 4.87 5.31
CA ARG A 149 -13.42 4.87 4.89
C ARG A 149 -13.10 6.32 4.45
N ARG A 150 -11.86 6.77 4.23
CA ARG A 150 -11.70 7.99 3.41
C ARG A 150 -12.34 7.64 2.07
N SER A 151 -13.52 8.19 1.81
CA SER A 151 -14.47 7.57 0.89
C SER A 151 -13.85 7.47 -0.49
N GLU A 152 -13.76 6.26 -1.02
CA GLU A 152 -13.55 6.04 -2.44
C GLU A 152 -14.48 6.99 -3.19
N ARG A 153 -13.89 7.90 -3.96
CA ARG A 153 -14.64 8.98 -4.59
C ARG A 153 -14.94 8.57 -6.01
N VAL A 154 -16.22 8.32 -6.24
CA VAL A 154 -16.74 7.97 -7.56
C VAL A 154 -16.88 9.24 -8.40
N THR A 155 -16.28 9.25 -9.58
CA THR A 155 -16.41 10.35 -10.56
C THR A 155 -17.72 10.24 -11.34
N ALA A 156 -18.09 11.30 -12.07
CA ALA A 156 -19.33 11.31 -12.87
C ALA A 156 -19.37 10.22 -13.96
N ASP A 157 -18.21 9.83 -14.48
CA ASP A 157 -18.02 8.74 -15.44
C ASP A 157 -17.82 7.37 -14.77
N GLY A 158 -18.06 7.26 -13.46
CA GLY A 158 -18.05 6.00 -12.71
C GLY A 158 -16.66 5.41 -12.49
N CYS A 159 -15.63 6.26 -12.42
CA CYS A 159 -14.29 5.86 -12.01
C CYS A 159 -14.14 5.93 -10.50
N LEU A 160 -13.30 5.07 -9.96
CA LEU A 160 -12.89 5.09 -8.57
C LEU A 160 -11.57 5.87 -8.46
N LEU A 161 -11.58 7.04 -7.83
CA LEU A 161 -10.40 7.91 -7.78
C LEU A 161 -9.22 7.28 -7.04
N HIS A 162 -9.46 6.62 -5.90
CA HIS A 162 -8.39 5.95 -5.16
C HIS A 162 -7.84 4.80 -5.99
N MET A 163 -8.70 3.90 -6.46
CA MET A 163 -8.27 2.77 -7.31
C MET A 163 -7.51 3.23 -8.56
N THR A 164 -7.95 4.32 -9.20
CA THR A 164 -7.27 4.90 -10.37
C THR A 164 -5.89 5.45 -10.01
N SER A 165 -5.77 6.13 -8.85
CA SER A 165 -4.49 6.65 -8.37
C SER A 165 -3.50 5.53 -8.08
N VAL A 166 -3.91 4.47 -7.37
CA VAL A 166 -3.03 3.35 -7.04
C VAL A 166 -2.67 2.53 -8.27
N ALA A 167 -3.62 2.35 -9.21
CA ALA A 167 -3.32 1.70 -10.48
C ALA A 167 -2.32 2.48 -11.32
N THR A 168 -2.43 3.81 -11.34
CA THR A 168 -1.45 4.67 -12.02
C THR A 168 -0.06 4.49 -11.40
N GLY A 169 0.03 4.46 -10.07
CA GLY A 169 1.28 4.18 -9.36
C GLY A 169 1.84 2.79 -9.71
N ALA A 170 0.99 1.76 -9.69
CA ALA A 170 1.39 0.38 -9.99
C ALA A 170 1.91 0.19 -11.41
N LEU A 171 1.26 0.82 -12.40
CA LEU A 171 1.59 0.68 -13.83
C LEU A 171 2.73 1.62 -14.29
N ALA A 172 3.18 2.54 -13.44
CA ALA A 172 4.29 3.43 -13.73
C ALA A 172 5.67 2.87 -13.34
N VAL A 173 5.69 1.72 -12.65
CA VAL A 173 6.89 0.99 -12.24
C VAL A 173 7.39 0.12 -13.38
#